data_AF-A0A7W1NSS1-F1
#
_entry.id   AF-A0A7W1NSS1-F1
#
_cell.length_a   1.000
_cell.length_b   1.000
_cell.length_c   1.000
_cell.angle_alpha   90.00
_cell.angle_beta   90.00
_cell.angle_gamma   90.00
#
_symmetry.space_group_name_H-M   'P 1'
#
loop_
_entity.id
_entity.type
_entity.pdbx_description
1 polymer ?
#
loop_
_entity_poly.entity_id
_entity_poly.type
_entity_poly.pdbx_seq_one_letter_code
_entity_poly.pdbx_strand_id
1 'polypeptide(L)' 'MQVQLPTQAQALVVVGERETVVAKRDARKLSTQIKGARGVVAPNVGHVWNLEAPDLFNAMVRTFVVGAPLPSELKTL' A
#
# COMPACT_ATOMS: atom_id res chain seq x y z
N MET A 1 15.35 17.15 3.02
CA MET A 1 15.96 15.89 2.55
C MET A 1 15.13 15.38 1.39
N GLN A 2 15.65 15.38 0.15
CA GLN A 2 14.94 14.78 -0.98
C GLN A 2 15.25 13.28 -0.98
N VAL A 3 14.23 12.44 -0.83
CA VAL A 3 14.37 10.99 -1.01
C VAL A 3 14.28 10.71 -2.50
N GLN A 4 15.36 10.19 -3.08
CA GLN A 4 15.36 9.70 -4.46
C GLN A 4 14.59 8.39 -4.50
N LEU A 5 13.43 8.36 -5.15
CA LEU A 5 12.66 7.14 -5.35
C LEU A 5 13.25 6.32 -6.51
N PRO A 6 13.19 4.98 -6.45
CA PRO A 6 13.50 4.16 -7.61
C PRO A 6 12.53 4.48 -8.76
N THR A 7 13.04 4.58 -9.99
CA THR A 7 12.22 4.83 -11.18
C THR A 7 11.39 3.60 -11.59
N GLN A 8 11.83 2.40 -11.21
CA GLN A 8 11.12 1.15 -11.45
C GLN A 8 11.35 0.17 -10.29
N ALA A 9 10.28 -0.45 -9.80
CA ALA A 9 10.31 -1.52 -8.81
C ALA A 9 8.96 -2.25 -8.80
N GLN A 10 8.97 -3.56 -8.49
CA GLN A 10 7.76 -4.24 -8.05
C GLN A 10 7.49 -3.79 -6.61
N ALA A 11 6.64 -2.77 -6.47
CA ALA A 11 6.31 -2.16 -5.19
C ALA A 11 4.80 -2.23 -4.94
N LEU A 12 4.42 -2.40 -3.68
CA LEU A 12 3.04 -2.29 -3.24
C LEU A 12 2.94 -1.15 -2.24
N VAL A 13 2.23 -0.11 -2.61
CA VAL A 13 1.96 1.05 -1.76
C VAL A 13 0.60 0.85 -1.12
N VAL A 14 0.56 0.82 0.21
CA VAL A 14 -0.67 0.60 0.98
C VAL A 14 -0.88 1.76 1.94
N VAL A 15 -2.10 2.28 1.98
CA VAL A 15 -2.52 3.34 2.91
C VAL A 15 -3.81 2.95 3.61
N GLY A 16 -3.94 3.27 4.89
CA GLY A 16 -5.19 3.04 5.63
C GLY A 16 -6.34 3.91 5.10
N GLU A 17 -7.57 3.39 5.14
CA GLU A 17 -8.76 4.15 4.75
C GLU A 17 -9.03 5.34 5.68
N ARG A 18 -8.63 5.26 6.95
CA ARG A 18 -8.78 6.33 7.95
C ARG A 18 -7.58 7.28 8.00
N GLU A 19 -6.60 7.09 7.11
CA GLU A 19 -5.46 7.99 7.00
C GLU A 19 -5.83 9.39 6.49
N THR A 20 -4.93 10.32 6.74
CA THR A 20 -5.07 11.70 6.28
C THR A 20 -5.18 11.81 4.76
N VAL A 21 -5.80 12.87 4.28
CA VAL A 21 -5.88 13.19 2.84
C VAL A 21 -4.48 13.30 2.23
N VAL A 22 -3.52 13.86 2.98
CA VAL A 22 -2.12 13.99 2.57
C VAL A 22 -1.47 12.63 2.35
N ALA A 23 -1.62 11.70 3.31
CA ALA A 23 -1.07 10.35 3.18
C ALA A 23 -1.65 9.60 1.97
N LYS A 24 -2.96 9.69 1.73
CA LYS A 24 -3.60 9.07 0.55
C LYS A 24 -3.11 9.69 -0.76
N ARG A 25 -2.95 11.01 -0.82
CA ARG A 25 -2.38 11.71 -1.98
C ARG A 25 -0.95 11.26 -2.25
N ASP A 26 -0.14 11.16 -1.21
CA ASP A 26 1.27 10.78 -1.35
C ASP A 26 1.40 9.29 -1.73
N ALA A 27 0.55 8.41 -1.19
CA ALA A 27 0.44 7.02 -1.64
C ALA A 27 0.10 6.91 -3.13
N ARG A 28 -0.84 7.73 -3.62
CA ARG A 28 -1.20 7.78 -5.04
C ARG A 28 0.00 8.24 -5.88
N LYS A 29 0.71 9.29 -5.43
CA LYS A 29 1.91 9.80 -6.09
C LYS A 29 3.01 8.74 -6.19
N LEU A 30 3.29 8.00 -5.12
CA LEU A 30 4.27 6.91 -5.15
C LEU A 30 3.87 5.82 -6.14
N SER A 31 2.58 5.44 -6.14
CA SER A 31 2.04 4.40 -7.01
C SER A 31 2.10 4.77 -8.50
N THR A 32 2.02 6.06 -8.84
CA THR A 32 2.09 6.52 -10.24
C THR A 32 3.51 6.84 -10.71
N GLN A 33 4.41 7.22 -9.80
CA GLN A 33 5.79 7.60 -10.16
C GLN A 33 6.75 6.41 -10.27
N ILE A 34 6.49 5.32 -9.55
CA ILE A 34 7.33 4.12 -9.57
C ILE A 34 6.76 3.14 -10.61
N LYS A 35 7.47 2.93 -11.72
CA LYS A 35 7.04 1.96 -12.74
C LYS A 35 7.00 0.55 -12.14
N GLY A 36 5.87 -0.15 -12.30
CA GLY A 36 5.64 -1.48 -11.72
C GLY A 36 5.06 -1.47 -10.30
N ALA A 37 4.84 -0.29 -9.71
CA ALA A 37 4.14 -0.18 -8.44
C ALA A 37 2.62 -0.39 -8.60
N ARG A 38 2.01 -0.87 -7.52
CA ARG A 38 0.56 -0.93 -7.35
C ARG A 38 0.17 -0.18 -6.08
N GLY A 39 -0.92 0.56 -6.13
CA GLY A 39 -1.49 1.28 -4.99
C GLY A 39 -2.80 0.63 -4.53
N VAL A 40 -2.93 0.39 -3.23
CA VAL A 40 -4.17 -0.13 -2.61
C VAL A 40 -4.48 0.56 -1.27
N VAL A 41 -5.73 0.46 -0.84
CA VAL A 41 -6.23 0.99 0.43
C VAL A 41 -6.61 -0.17 1.36
N ALA A 42 -6.09 -0.16 2.59
CA ALA A 42 -6.52 -1.06 3.64
C ALA A 42 -7.79 -0.50 4.30
N PRO A 43 -8.94 -1.21 4.27
CA PRO A 43 -10.20 -0.68 4.75
C PRO A 43 -10.23 -0.56 6.28
N ASN A 44 -11.00 0.41 6.80
CA ASN A 44 -11.29 0.57 8.23
C ASN A 44 -10.10 0.77 9.18
N VAL A 45 -8.91 1.10 8.68
CA VAL A 45 -7.68 1.20 9.50
C VAL A 45 -6.93 2.51 9.22
N GLY A 46 -6.10 2.95 10.17
CA GLY A 46 -5.36 4.20 10.12
C GLY A 46 -3.86 4.02 9.89
N HIS A 47 -3.06 4.75 10.68
CA HIS A 47 -1.61 4.86 10.50
C HIS A 47 -0.86 3.57 10.80
N VAL A 48 -1.25 2.89 11.87
CA VAL A 48 -0.56 1.69 12.36
C VAL A 48 -1.36 0.44 11.98
N TRP A 49 -1.83 0.42 10.72
CA TRP A 49 -2.80 -0.57 10.27
C TRP A 49 -2.31 -2.02 10.33
N ASN A 50 -0.99 -2.22 10.32
CA ASN A 50 -0.36 -3.52 10.52
C ASN A 50 -0.65 -4.11 11.91
N LEU A 51 -0.93 -3.26 12.91
CA LEU A 51 -1.37 -3.68 14.25
C LEU A 51 -2.89 -3.68 14.39
N GLU A 52 -3.60 -2.80 13.68
CA GLU A 52 -5.07 -2.75 13.72
C GLU A 52 -5.72 -3.93 12.98
N ALA A 53 -5.10 -4.42 11.90
CA ALA A 53 -5.58 -5.54 11.09
C ALA A 53 -4.43 -6.51 10.75
N PRO A 54 -3.85 -7.20 11.75
CA PRO A 54 -2.64 -8.02 11.57
C PRO A 54 -2.83 -9.16 10.58
N ASP A 55 -4.01 -9.79 10.54
CA ASP A 55 -4.28 -10.89 9.61
C ASP A 55 -4.29 -10.42 8.16
N LEU A 56 -4.96 -9.29 7.88
CA LEU A 56 -4.99 -8.68 6.55
C LEU A 56 -3.59 -8.22 6.13
N PHE A 57 -2.83 -7.60 7.03
CA PHE A 57 -1.46 -7.20 6.78
C PHE A 57 -0.57 -8.40 6.43
N ASN A 58 -0.62 -9.46 7.24
CA ASN A 58 0.17 -10.67 7.03
C ASN A 58 -0.19 -11.39 5.72
N ALA A 59 -1.49 -11.50 5.40
CA ALA A 59 -1.94 -12.08 4.14
C ALA A 59 -1.47 -11.26 2.93
N MET A 60 -1.55 -9.92 3.02
CA MET A 60 -1.05 -9.00 1.99
C MET A 60 0.45 -9.18 1.77
N VAL A 61 1.26 -9.19 2.83
CA VAL A 61 2.73 -9.36 2.70
C VAL A 61 3.07 -10.70 2.05
N ARG A 62 2.45 -11.80 2.51
CA ARG A 62 2.69 -13.14 1.97
C ARG A 62 2.36 -13.20 0.47
N THR A 63 1.17 -12.74 0.09
CA THR A 63 0.70 -12.77 -1.31
C THR A 63 1.55 -11.88 -2.21
N PHE A 64 1.95 -10.69 -1.74
CA PHE A 64 2.84 -9.80 -2.49
C PHE A 64 4.21 -10.43 -2.74
N VAL A 65 4.83 -11.04 -1.73
CA VAL A 65 6.17 -11.66 -1.82
C VAL A 65 6.18 -12.84 -2.80
N VAL A 66 5.13 -13.66 -2.82
CA VAL A 66 5.06 -14.85 -3.70
C VAL A 66 4.40 -14.57 -5.06
N GLY A 67 4.00 -13.32 -5.33
CA GLY A 67 3.35 -12.95 -6.59
C GLY A 67 1.92 -13.50 -6.75
N ALA A 68 1.23 -13.82 -5.65
CA ALA A 68 -0.15 -14.26 -5.64
C ALA A 68 -1.14 -13.06 -5.69
N PRO A 69 -2.42 -13.30 -6.01
CA PRO A 69 -3.47 -12.29 -5.90
C PRO A 69 -3.53 -11.69 -4.50
N LEU A 70 -3.75 -10.38 -4.42
CA LEU A 70 -3.89 -9.67 -3.15
C LEU A 70 -5.24 -10.04 -2.47
N PRO A 71 -5.34 -9.92 -1.14
CA PRO A 71 -6.61 -10.10 -0.43
C PRO A 71 -7.71 -9.20 -1.02
N SER A 72 -8.90 -9.77 -1.20
CA SER A 72 -10.07 -9.10 -1.79
C SER A 72 -10.59 -7.91 -0.98
N GLU A 73 -10.22 -7.85 0.29
CA GLU A 73 -10.55 -6.80 1.24
C GLU A 73 -9.80 -5.50 0.94
N LEU A 74 -8.64 -5.58 0.29
CA LEU A 74 -7.90 -4.40 -0.15
C LEU A 74 -8.65 -3.73 -1.32
N LYS A 75 -8.84 -2.43 -1.20
CA LYS A 75 -9.51 -1.62 -2.23
C LYS A 75 -8.46 -1.04 -3.18
N THR A 76 -8.83 -0.80 -4.43
CA THR A 76 -7.99 -0.02 -5.35
C THR A 76 -7.80 1.40 -4.81
N LEU A 77 -6.57 1.90 -4.87
CA LEU A 77 -6.24 3.26 -4.42
C LEU A 77 -6.80 4.34 -5.32
#